data_AF-A0A5N5DCV0-F1
#
_entry.id   AF-A0A5N5DCV0-F1
#
_cell.length_a   1.000
_cell.length_b   1.000
_cell.length_c   1.000
_cell.angle_alpha   90.00
_cell.angle_beta   90.00
_cell.angle_gamma   90.00
#
_symmetry.space_group_name_H-M   'P 1'
#
loop_
_entity.id
_entity.type
_entity.pdbx_description
1 polymer ?
#
loop_
_entity_poly.entity_id
_entity_poly.type
_entity_poly.pdbx_seq_one_letter_code
_entity_poly.pdbx_strand_id
1 'polypeptide(L)'
;MSAQNSAGIQTLLDAEREAQKIVQKAREYRTKRVKDARSEAQKEIEEYRNKKEEEFKAFEKEHTSGNKQAEEEANKATEVKLKEIKEIGSKSGSIVVDQLLEAVTNVQAEPPSKD
;
A
#
# COMPACT_ATOMS: atom_id res chain seq x y z
N MET A 1 -3.81 23.47 -83.65
CA MET A 1 -3.12 23.79 -82.39
C MET A 1 -4.07 23.67 -81.19
N SER A 2 -4.63 22.48 -80.94
CA SER A 2 -5.61 22.23 -79.85
C SER A 2 -5.23 21.03 -78.97
N ALA A 3 -4.55 20.02 -79.53
CA ALA A 3 -4.13 18.82 -78.79
C ALA A 3 -3.01 19.07 -77.76
N GLN A 4 -2.14 20.07 -77.99
CA GLN A 4 -1.11 20.46 -77.01
C GLN A 4 -1.69 21.12 -75.75
N ASN A 5 -2.83 21.82 -75.88
CA ASN A 5 -3.51 22.45 -74.73
C ASN A 5 -4.21 21.40 -73.85
N SER A 6 -4.78 20.34 -74.43
CA SER A 6 -5.44 19.29 -73.64
C SER A 6 -4.45 18.38 -72.89
N ALA A 7 -3.29 18.09 -73.48
CA ALA A 7 -2.26 17.27 -72.83
C ALA A 7 -1.63 17.97 -71.62
N GLY A 8 -1.31 19.27 -71.73
CA GLY A 8 -0.75 20.04 -70.61
C GLY A 8 -1.73 20.21 -69.44
N ILE A 9 -3.01 20.43 -69.74
CA ILE A 9 -4.06 20.50 -68.71
C ILE A 9 -4.19 19.16 -67.97
N GLN A 10 -4.15 18.04 -68.69
CA GLN A 10 -4.23 16.72 -68.06
C GLN A 10 -3.06 16.46 -67.11
N THR A 11 -1.84 16.84 -67.49
CA THR A 11 -0.66 16.75 -66.62
C THR A 11 -0.82 17.60 -65.35
N LEU A 12 -1.37 18.81 -65.46
CA LEU A 12 -1.64 19.66 -64.29
C LEU A 12 -2.69 19.07 -63.36
N LEU A 13 -3.77 18.51 -63.92
CA LEU A 13 -4.82 17.84 -63.12
C LEU A 13 -4.30 16.60 -62.39
N ASP A 14 -3.43 15.82 -63.03
CA ASP A 14 -2.83 14.65 -62.39
C ASP A 14 -1.82 15.06 -61.31
N ALA A 15 -1.02 16.11 -61.54
CA ALA A 15 -0.16 16.70 -60.52
C ALA A 15 -0.96 17.26 -59.33
N GLU A 16 -2.13 17.88 -59.57
CA GLU A 16 -3.01 18.36 -58.50
C GLU A 16 -3.54 17.19 -57.66
N ARG A 17 -3.98 16.10 -58.29
CA ARG A 17 -4.43 14.89 -57.58
C ARG A 17 -3.32 14.25 -56.74
N GLU A 18 -2.09 14.21 -57.27
CA GLU A 18 -0.94 13.70 -56.52
C GLU A 18 -0.60 14.59 -55.33
N ALA A 19 -0.57 15.91 -55.52
CA ALA A 19 -0.36 16.86 -54.43
C ALA A 19 -1.43 16.72 -53.33
N GLN A 20 -2.71 16.60 -53.71
CA GLN A 20 -3.81 16.36 -52.77
C GLN A 20 -3.62 15.06 -51.98
N LYS A 21 -3.22 13.97 -52.65
CA LYS A 21 -2.92 12.68 -51.98
C LYS A 21 -1.77 12.81 -50.99
N ILE A 22 -0.71 13.54 -51.34
CA ILE A 22 0.45 13.76 -50.45
C ILE A 22 0.00 14.52 -49.20
N VAL A 23 -0.78 15.60 -49.36
CA VAL A 23 -1.30 16.39 -48.24
C VAL A 23 -2.23 15.55 -47.36
N GLN A 24 -3.11 14.76 -47.95
CA GLN A 24 -4.02 13.88 -47.19
C GLN A 24 -3.25 12.85 -46.37
N LYS A 25 -2.27 12.15 -46.97
CA LYS A 25 -1.41 11.20 -46.25
C LYS A 25 -0.66 11.87 -45.10
N ALA A 26 -0.15 13.09 -45.30
CA ALA A 26 0.53 13.84 -44.24
C ALA A 26 -0.42 14.18 -43.06
N ARG A 27 -1.67 14.55 -43.36
CA ARG A 27 -2.69 14.82 -42.32
C ARG A 27 -3.05 13.55 -41.56
N GLU A 28 -3.27 12.43 -42.25
CA GLU A 28 -3.56 11.13 -41.65
C GLU A 28 -2.39 10.65 -40.77
N TYR A 29 -1.16 10.76 -41.27
CA TYR A 29 0.05 10.43 -40.51
C TYR A 29 0.16 11.26 -39.23
N ARG A 30 -0.08 12.57 -39.31
CA ARG A 30 -0.07 13.45 -38.13
C ARG A 30 -1.10 13.01 -37.10
N THR A 31 -2.34 12.79 -37.53
CA THR A 31 -3.42 12.34 -36.63
C THR A 31 -3.09 11.00 -35.99
N LYS A 32 -2.53 10.07 -36.77
CA LYS A 32 -2.09 8.76 -36.28
C LYS A 32 -1.00 8.92 -35.22
N ARG A 33 0.06 9.69 -35.48
CA ARG A 33 1.13 9.92 -34.48
C ARG A 33 0.62 10.53 -33.18
N VAL A 34 -0.34 11.46 -33.24
CA VAL A 34 -0.93 12.04 -32.04
C VAL A 34 -1.71 10.99 -31.24
N LYS A 35 -2.46 10.12 -31.93
CA LYS A 35 -3.20 9.03 -31.29
C LYS A 35 -2.26 7.99 -30.68
N ASP A 36 -1.22 7.60 -31.42
CA ASP A 36 -0.23 6.63 -30.97
C ASP A 36 0.51 7.17 -29.73
N ALA A 37 0.96 8.42 -29.75
CA ALA A 37 1.61 9.05 -28.59
C ALA A 37 0.71 9.11 -27.34
N ARG A 38 -0.60 9.37 -27.52
CA ARG A 38 -1.56 9.32 -26.40
C ARG A 38 -1.73 7.91 -25.86
N SER A 39 -1.81 6.90 -26.74
CA SER A 39 -1.96 5.51 -26.33
C SER A 39 -0.69 4.99 -25.63
N GLU A 40 0.49 5.36 -26.12
CA GLU A 40 1.77 5.02 -25.50
C GLU A 40 1.89 5.65 -24.11
N ALA A 41 1.59 6.95 -23.97
CA ALA A 41 1.59 7.61 -22.67
C ALA A 41 0.60 6.99 -21.68
N GLN A 42 -0.60 6.59 -22.14
CA GLN A 42 -1.57 5.89 -21.29
C GLN A 42 -1.05 4.53 -20.82
N LYS A 43 -0.42 3.75 -21.70
CA LYS A 43 0.19 2.48 -21.33
C LYS A 43 1.32 2.66 -20.32
N GLU A 44 2.19 3.64 -20.51
CA GLU A 44 3.29 3.93 -19.59
C GLU A 44 2.77 4.36 -18.21
N ILE A 45 1.69 5.15 -18.16
CA ILE A 45 1.02 5.52 -16.90
C ILE A 45 0.42 4.29 -16.21
N GLU A 46 -0.25 3.41 -16.95
CA GLU A 46 -0.83 2.18 -16.39
C GLU A 46 0.26 1.23 -15.86
N GLU A 47 1.36 1.05 -16.61
CA GLU A 47 2.51 0.26 -16.16
C GLU A 47 3.15 0.86 -14.90
N TYR A 48 3.32 2.17 -14.84
CA TYR A 48 3.84 2.84 -13.66
C TYR A 48 2.92 2.68 -12.45
N ARG A 49 1.61 2.83 -12.66
CA ARG A 49 0.59 2.63 -11.61
C ARG A 49 0.63 1.20 -11.08
N ASN A 50 0.68 0.21 -11.97
CA ASN A 50 0.74 -1.20 -11.59
C ASN A 50 2.02 -1.50 -10.80
N LYS A 51 3.19 -1.00 -11.24
CA LYS A 51 4.44 -1.14 -10.48
C LYS A 51 4.33 -0.53 -9.08
N LYS A 52 3.79 0.68 -8.96
CA LYS A 52 3.61 1.32 -7.65
C LYS A 52 2.60 0.60 -6.75
N GLU A 53 1.55 0.03 -7.34
CA GLU A 53 0.60 -0.77 -6.58
C GLU A 53 1.21 -2.11 -6.11
N GLU A 54 2.05 -2.75 -6.93
CA GLU A 54 2.81 -3.93 -6.54
C GLU A 54 3.83 -3.62 -5.43
N GLU A 55 4.59 -2.53 -5.57
CA GLU A 55 5.50 -2.04 -4.52
C GLU A 55 4.75 -1.76 -3.22
N PHE A 56 3.59 -1.09 -3.31
CA PHE A 56 2.76 -0.79 -2.14
C PHE A 56 2.24 -2.07 -1.47
N LYS A 57 1.72 -3.03 -2.24
CA LYS A 57 1.25 -4.32 -1.70
C LYS A 57 2.38 -5.15 -1.10
N ALA A 58 3.58 -5.11 -1.68
CA ALA A 58 4.75 -5.77 -1.12
C ALA A 58 5.14 -5.14 0.22
N PHE A 59 5.22 -3.80 0.26
CA PHE A 59 5.48 -3.04 1.48
C PHE A 59 4.41 -3.30 2.55
N GLU A 60 3.14 -3.31 2.17
CA GLU A 60 2.03 -3.62 3.06
C GLU A 60 2.17 -5.04 3.63
N LYS A 61 2.47 -6.05 2.80
CA LYS A 61 2.69 -7.42 3.29
C LYS A 61 3.88 -7.52 4.24
N GLU A 62 5.01 -6.91 3.89
CA GLU A 62 6.22 -6.92 4.71
C GLU A 62 5.99 -6.23 6.06
N HIS A 63 5.34 -5.07 6.07
CA HIS A 63 5.13 -4.31 7.31
C HIS A 63 3.92 -4.77 8.11
N THR A 64 2.88 -5.33 7.48
CA THR A 64 1.77 -5.98 8.19
C THR A 64 2.25 -7.26 8.88
N SER A 65 3.29 -7.92 8.37
CA SER A 65 3.90 -9.08 9.05
C SER A 65 4.64 -8.71 10.34
N GLY A 66 5.13 -7.48 10.45
CA GLY A 66 5.80 -6.99 11.66
C GLY A 66 4.89 -6.98 12.89
N ASN A 67 3.59 -6.68 12.71
CA ASN A 67 2.64 -6.71 13.82
C ASN A 67 2.45 -8.13 14.38
N LYS A 68 2.43 -9.16 13.53
CA LYS A 68 2.28 -10.55 14.01
C LYS A 68 3.50 -11.03 14.78
N GLN A 69 4.70 -10.70 14.30
CA GLN A 69 5.93 -11.07 15.02
C GLN A 69 6.04 -10.34 16.36
N ALA A 70 5.74 -9.04 16.39
CA ALA A 70 5.71 -8.27 17.63
C ALA A 70 4.64 -8.79 18.61
N GLU A 71 3.46 -9.17 18.11
CA GLU A 71 2.38 -9.76 18.90
C GLU A 71 2.78 -11.15 19.46
N GLU A 72 3.41 -12.01 18.66
CA GLU A 72 3.91 -13.31 19.11
C GLU A 72 5.03 -13.17 20.17
N GLU A 73 5.98 -12.24 19.98
CA GLU A 73 7.01 -11.95 20.99
C GLU A 73 6.41 -11.41 22.29
N ALA A 74 5.46 -10.47 22.19
CA ALA A 74 4.76 -9.92 23.34
C ALA A 74 3.97 -11.00 24.08
N ASN A 75 3.30 -11.90 23.36
CA ASN A 75 2.57 -13.02 23.94
C ASN A 75 3.50 -14.00 24.67
N LYS A 76 4.64 -14.38 24.05
CA LYS A 76 5.64 -15.23 24.71
C LYS A 76 6.19 -14.59 25.98
N ALA A 77 6.55 -13.31 25.93
CA ALA A 77 7.03 -12.58 27.10
C ALA A 77 5.96 -12.50 28.21
N THR A 78 4.69 -12.31 27.82
CA THR A 78 3.57 -12.27 28.76
C THR A 78 3.33 -13.63 29.41
N GLU A 79 3.42 -14.73 28.65
CA GLU A 79 3.30 -16.08 29.20
C GLU A 79 4.39 -16.40 30.22
N VAL A 80 5.64 -15.99 29.96
CA VAL A 80 6.75 -16.15 30.90
C VAL A 80 6.45 -15.37 32.19
N LYS A 81 6.08 -14.10 32.10
CA LYS A 81 5.72 -13.29 33.27
C LYS A 81 4.52 -13.84 34.04
N LEU A 82 3.51 -14.37 33.34
CA LEU A 82 2.36 -15.01 33.98
C LEU A 82 2.76 -16.26 34.77
N LYS A 83 3.69 -17.07 34.24
CA LYS A 83 4.24 -18.22 34.97
C LYS A 83 5.00 -17.78 36.21
N GLU A 84 5.86 -16.78 36.09
CA GLU A 84 6.60 -16.22 37.23
C GLU A 84 5.66 -15.67 38.31
N ILE A 85 4.63 -14.89 37.94
CA ILE A 85 3.64 -14.35 38.88
C ILE A 85 2.88 -15.48 39.57
N LYS A 86 2.49 -16.53 38.84
CA LYS A 86 1.82 -17.70 39.42
C LYS A 86 2.74 -18.42 40.42
N GLU A 87 3.99 -18.66 40.07
CA GLU A 87 4.95 -19.30 40.97
C GLU A 87 5.21 -18.48 42.24
N ILE A 88 5.38 -17.16 42.11
CA ILE A 88 5.54 -16.26 43.25
C ILE A 88 4.28 -16.32 44.11
N GLY A 89 3.10 -16.18 43.50
CA GLY A 89 1.81 -16.23 44.20
C GLY A 89 1.57 -17.56 44.91
N SER A 90 1.99 -18.69 44.33
CA SER A 90 1.93 -20.00 45.01
C SER A 90 2.88 -20.10 46.20
N LYS A 91 4.08 -19.50 46.11
CA LYS A 91 5.09 -19.51 47.18
C LYS A 91 4.75 -18.56 48.32
N SER A 92 4.29 -17.35 48.01
CA SER A 92 3.97 -16.32 49.00
C SER A 92 2.51 -16.38 49.48
N GLY A 93 1.62 -17.03 48.74
CA GLY A 93 0.19 -17.06 49.03
C GLY A 93 -0.14 -17.67 50.38
N SER A 94 0.47 -18.81 50.74
CA SER A 94 0.26 -19.42 52.05
C SER A 94 0.73 -18.52 53.19
N ILE A 95 1.91 -17.89 53.03
CA ILE A 95 2.48 -16.97 54.02
C ILE A 95 1.56 -15.76 54.24
N VAL A 96 1.03 -15.18 53.16
CA VAL A 96 0.14 -14.02 53.25
C VAL A 96 -1.20 -14.41 53.90
N VAL A 97 -1.73 -15.59 53.59
CA VAL A 97 -2.95 -16.10 54.24
C VAL A 97 -2.73 -16.29 55.74
N ASP A 98 -1.61 -16.88 56.14
CA ASP A 98 -1.27 -17.09 57.55
C ASP A 98 -1.08 -15.75 58.28
N GLN A 99 -0.39 -14.77 57.68
CA GLN A 99 -0.23 -13.42 58.23
C GLN A 99 -1.57 -12.68 58.37
N LEU A 100 -2.47 -12.81 57.40
CA LEU A 100 -3.80 -12.21 57.47
C LEU A 100 -4.65 -12.85 58.58
N LEU A 101 -4.60 -14.18 58.71
CA LEU A 101 -5.30 -14.90 59.79
C LEU A 101 -4.74 -14.52 61.16
N GLU A 102 -3.42 -14.41 61.30
CA GLU A 102 -2.77 -13.95 62.52
C GLU A 102 -3.19 -12.51 62.87
N ALA A 103 -3.16 -11.59 61.90
CA ALA A 103 -3.58 -10.20 62.12
C ALA A 103 -5.06 -10.08 62.53
N VAL A 104 -5.95 -10.92 61.99
CA VAL A 104 -7.38 -10.89 62.34
C VAL A 104 -7.65 -11.58 63.69
N THR A 105 -6.89 -12.62 64.04
CA THR A 105 -7.09 -13.37 65.30
C THR A 105 -6.37 -12.75 66.49
N ASN A 106 -5.29 -11.98 66.25
CA ASN A 106 -4.52 -11.32 67.30
C ASN A 106 -5.13 -9.95 67.64
N VAL A 107 -6.21 -9.98 68.43
CA VAL A 107 -6.89 -8.77 68.91
C VAL A 107 -6.03 -8.08 69.97
N GLN A 108 -5.36 -7.00 69.60
CA GLN A 108 -4.75 -6.08 70.56
C GLN A 108 -5.81 -5.08 71.03
N ALA A 109 -6.37 -5.36 72.21
CA ALA A 109 -7.31 -4.47 72.86
C ALA A 109 -6.55 -3.28 73.47
N GLU A 110 -6.38 -2.21 72.69
CA GLU A 110 -5.93 -0.93 73.24
C GLU A 110 -7.13 -0.10 73.70
N PRO A 111 -7.08 0.48 74.91
CA PRO A 111 -8.09 1.44 75.33
C PRO A 111 -8.03 2.67 74.40
N PRO A 112 -9.18 3.24 74.01
CA PRO A 112 -9.21 4.41 73.15
C PRO A 112 -8.38 5.54 73.78
N SER A 113 -7.39 6.08 73.05
CA SER A 113 -6.59 7.19 73.53
C SER A 113 -7.50 8.40 73.73
N LYS A 114 -7.45 8.98 74.94
CA LYS A 114 -8.14 10.23 75.25
C LYS A 114 -7.40 11.37 74.55
N ASP A 115 -8.01 11.91 73.50
CA ASP A 115 -7.88 13.33 73.18
C ASP A 115 -8.59 14.16 74.26
#